data_AF-A0AA35GKD7-F1
#
_entry.id   AF-A0AA35GKD7-F1
#
_cell.length_a   1.000
_cell.length_b   1.000
_cell.length_c   1.000
_cell.angle_alpha   90.00
_cell.angle_beta   90.00
_cell.angle_gamma   90.00
#
_symmetry.space_group_name_H-M   'P 1'
#
loop_
_entity.id
_entity.type
_entity.pdbx_description
1 polymer ?
#
loop_
_entity_poly.entity_id
_entity_poly.type
_entity_poly.pdbx_seq_one_letter_code
_entity_poly.pdbx_strand_id
1 'polypeptide(L)' 'MGLEGARAAPAPWYWWTSKVDGQRVCAQFMPRQGWTQAEGPFNNPQCRPQRQVPPR' A
#
# COMPACT_ATOMS: atom_id res chain seq x y z
N MET A 1 -12.95 -27.24 -19.77
CA MET A 1 -11.82 -26.65 -19.01
C MET A 1 -12.22 -25.25 -18.58
N GLY A 2 -12.20 -24.96 -17.27
CA GLY A 2 -12.59 -23.66 -16.72
C GLY A 2 -11.47 -22.63 -16.89
N LEU A 3 -11.83 -21.43 -17.32
CA LEU A 3 -10.93 -20.28 -17.38
C LEU A 3 -10.98 -19.61 -16.00
N GLU A 4 -10.16 -20.09 -15.07
CA GLU A 4 -9.97 -19.42 -13.77
C GLU A 4 -9.17 -18.14 -14.01
N GLY A 5 -9.86 -17.09 -14.44
CA GLY A 5 -9.31 -15.76 -14.51
C GLY A 5 -8.91 -15.31 -13.11
N ALA A 6 -7.62 -15.32 -12.81
CA ALA A 6 -7.08 -14.74 -11.58
C ALA A 6 -7.46 -13.26 -11.55
N ARG A 7 -8.52 -12.93 -10.80
CA ARG A 7 -8.87 -11.55 -10.52
C ARG A 7 -7.77 -10.97 -9.64
N ALA A 8 -6.79 -10.31 -10.25
CA ALA A 8 -5.77 -9.57 -9.54
C ALA A 8 -6.47 -8.47 -8.74
N ALA A 9 -6.62 -8.68 -7.44
CA ALA A 9 -6.98 -7.61 -6.53
C ALA A 9 -5.89 -6.53 -6.63
N PRO A 10 -6.25 -5.23 -6.50
CA PRO A 10 -5.25 -4.18 -6.46
C PRO A 10 -4.25 -4.51 -5.35
N ALA A 11 -2.96 -4.53 -5.69
CA ALA A 11 -1.94 -4.91 -4.74
C ALA A 11 -1.98 -3.97 -3.51
N PRO A 12 -1.86 -4.51 -2.28
CA PRO A 12 -1.91 -3.69 -1.09
C PRO A 12 -0.63 -2.85 -0.98
N TRP A 13 -0.81 -1.56 -0.70
CA TRP A 13 0.26 -0.61 -0.47
C TRP A 13 0.32 -0.24 1.00
N TYR A 14 1.53 -0.05 1.51
CA TYR A 14 1.75 0.32 2.90
C TYR A 14 2.70 1.50 2.98
N TRP A 15 2.47 2.33 3.99
CA TRP A 15 3.47 3.30 4.40
C TRP A 15 4.54 2.59 5.22
N TRP A 16 5.78 2.75 4.80
CA TRP A 16 6.96 2.31 5.53
C TRP A 16 7.69 3.51 6.10
N THR A 17 8.18 3.39 7.33
CA THR A 17 9.02 4.40 7.99
C THR A 17 10.39 3.81 8.30
N SER A 18 11.46 4.51 7.90
CA SER A 18 12.83 4.12 8.19
C SER A 18 13.13 4.35 9.66
N LYS A 19 13.64 3.32 10.35
CA LYS A 19 14.13 3.42 11.72
C LYS A 19 15.48 4.14 11.80
N VAL A 20 16.19 4.27 10.68
CA VAL A 20 17.55 4.86 10.64
C VAL A 20 17.47 6.37 10.48
N ASP A 21 16.64 6.84 9.55
CA ASP A 21 16.62 8.24 9.10
C ASP A 21 15.24 8.89 9.24
N GLY A 22 14.22 8.16 9.71
CA GLY A 22 12.85 8.66 9.87
C GLY A 22 12.10 8.92 8.55
N GLN A 23 12.70 8.60 7.41
CA GLN A 23 12.09 8.77 6.09
C GLN A 23 10.84 7.90 5.94
N ARG A 24 9.87 8.38 5.16
CA ARG A 24 8.61 7.67 4.91
C ARG A 24 8.41 7.40 3.43
N VAL A 25 8.05 6.17 3.05
CA VAL A 25 7.82 5.79 1.65
C VAL A 25 6.59 4.90 1.50
N CYS A 26 5.85 5.07 0.41
CA CYS A 26 4.74 4.22 0.04
C CYS A 26 5.24 3.08 -0.85
N ALA A 27 5.08 1.83 -0.42
CA ALA A 27 5.52 0.66 -1.17
C ALA A 27 4.66 -0.58 -0.84
N GLN A 28 4.51 -1.48 -1.81
CA GLN A 28 3.82 -2.76 -1.62
C GLN A 28 4.60 -3.69 -0.68
N PHE A 29 5.93 -3.67 -0.77
CA PHE A 29 6.84 -4.50 0.02
C PHE A 29 7.88 -3.63 0.73
N MET A 30 8.45 -4.17 1.81
CA MET A 30 9.49 -3.48 2.59
C MET A 30 10.69 -3.15 1.68
N PRO A 31 11.09 -1.87 1.54
CA PRO A 31 12.15 -1.50 0.61
C PRO A 31 13.53 -2.08 0.97
N ARG A 32 13.88 -2.10 2.27
CA ARG A 32 15.16 -2.61 2.83
C ARG A 32 15.02 -2.97 4.32
N GLN A 33 16.01 -3.67 4.90
CA GLN A 33 16.08 -3.88 6.36
C GLN A 33 16.14 -2.53 7.10
N GLY A 34 15.47 -2.44 8.25
CA GLY A 34 15.38 -1.19 9.03
C GLY A 34 14.13 -0.35 8.75
N TRP A 35 13.23 -0.78 7.88
CA TRP A 35 11.93 -0.14 7.69
C TRP A 35 10.85 -0.81 8.55
N THR A 36 9.88 -0.02 9.01
CA THR A 36 8.74 -0.50 9.80
C THR A 36 7.44 -0.07 9.14
N GLN A 37 6.48 -0.98 9.05
CA GLN A 37 5.15 -0.68 8.53
C GLN A 37 4.44 0.29 9.47
N ALA A 38 3.94 1.40 8.93
CA ALA A 38 3.30 2.48 9.67
C ALA A 38 1.78 2.52 9.45
N GLU A 39 1.30 2.58 8.20
CA GLU A 39 -0.12 2.66 7.85
C GLU A 39 -0.46 1.81 6.62
N GLY A 40 -1.74 1.44 6.46
CA GLY A 40 -2.26 0.64 5.35
C GLY A 40 -3.11 -0.55 5.83
N PRO A 41 -3.64 -1.39 4.92
CA PRO A 41 -3.39 -1.42 3.47
C PRO A 41 -4.13 -0.31 2.68
N PHE A 42 -3.43 0.29 1.73
CA PHE A 42 -3.99 1.18 0.71
C PHE A 42 -4.15 0.45 -0.61
N ASN A 43 -5.12 0.86 -1.42
CA ASN A 43 -5.38 0.27 -2.73
C ASN A 43 -4.70 1.05 -3.89
N ASN A 44 -3.78 1.95 -3.58
CA ASN A 44 -3.14 2.82 -4.56
C ASN A 44 -1.66 3.08 -4.22
N PRO A 45 -0.82 3.30 -5.25
CA PRO A 45 0.61 3.58 -5.11
C PRO A 45 0.95 4.89 -4.41
N GLN A 46 -0.03 5.73 -4.13
CA GLN A 46 0.17 7.00 -3.44
C GLN A 46 -0.11 6.90 -1.94
N CYS A 47 -0.48 5.70 -1.44
CA CYS A 47 -0.91 5.45 -0.07
C CYS A 47 -1.89 6.52 0.43
N ARG A 48 -2.84 6.87 -0.44
CA ARG A 48 -3.88 7.86 -0.14
C ARG A 48 -5.13 7.14 0.36
N PRO A 49 -5.77 7.62 1.43
CA PRO A 49 -7.12 7.19 1.73
C PRO A 49 -8.00 7.55 0.54
N GLN A 50 -8.88 6.64 0.13
CA GLN A 50 -9.91 6.97 -0.86
C GLN A 50 -10.67 8.17 -0.29
N ARG A 51 -10.54 9.33 -0.93
CA ARG A 51 -11.39 10.48 -0.58
C ARG A 51 -12.81 10.01 -0.82
N GLN A 52 -13.52 9.75 0.27
CA GLN A 52 -14.95 9.53 0.22
C GLN A 52 -15.53 10.87 -0.22
N VAL A 53 -15.80 11.00 -1.52
CA VAL A 53 -16.65 12.07 -2.01
C VAL A 53 -18.01 11.84 -1.33
N PRO A 54 -18.52 12.81 -0.53
CA PRO A 54 -19.82 12.65 0.07
C PRO A 54 -20.84 12.41 -1.04
N PRO A 55 -21.75 11.43 -0.90
CA PRO A 55 -22.87 11.33 -1.83
C PRO A 55 -23.65 12.65 -1.77
N ARG A 56 -23.97 13.18 -2.96
CA ARG A 56 -24.82 14.38 -3.12
C ARG A 56 -26.26 14.10 -2.71
#